data_AF-A0A925FBX8-F1
#
_entry.id   AF-A0A925FBX8-F1
#
_cell.length_a   1.000
_cell.length_b   1.000
_cell.length_c   1.000
_cell.angle_alpha   90.00
_cell.angle_beta   90.00
_cell.angle_gamma   90.00
#
_symmetry.space_group_name_H-M   'P 1'
#
loop_
_entity.id
_entity.type
_entity.pdbx_description
1 polymer ?
#
loop_
_entity_poly.entity_id
_entity_poly.type
_entity_poly.pdbx_seq_one_letter_code
_entity_poly.pdbx_strand_id
1 'polypeptide(L)'
;MKQAVTFAVVSVGLIGLCAGVMWLLYPAAEAQRGILMASLLALIVQLAAYAVIRGMGRRNVIAGWGLGAMLRFAVLMVFALVIVPRFALPPAPATISLALFLFVTTLVEPLFLKS
;
A
#
# COMPACT_ATOMS: atom_id res chain seq x y z
N MET A 1 15.74 9.95 -10.19
CA MET A 1 14.32 10.33 -10.38
C MET A 1 13.56 9.30 -11.20
N LYS A 2 14.09 8.84 -12.34
CA LYS A 2 13.45 7.82 -13.20
C LYS A 2 12.88 6.61 -12.43
N GLN A 3 13.68 5.95 -11.60
CA GLN A 3 13.26 4.78 -10.79
C GLN A 3 12.06 5.07 -9.86
N ALA A 4 12.04 6.24 -9.20
CA ALA A 4 10.94 6.61 -8.31
C ALA A 4 9.63 6.86 -9.09
N VAL A 5 9.74 7.46 -10.29
CA VAL A 5 8.58 7.65 -11.18
C VAL A 5 8.09 6.30 -11.69
N THR A 6 8.97 5.42 -12.15
CA THR A 6 8.60 4.07 -12.61
C THR A 6 7.91 3.27 -11.50
N PHE A 7 8.47 3.31 -10.28
CA PHE A 7 7.86 2.66 -9.12
C PHE A 7 6.48 3.23 -8.79
N ALA A 8 6.29 4.54 -8.85
CA ALA A 8 5.00 5.18 -8.63
C ALA A 8 3.97 4.71 -9.67
N VAL A 9 4.33 4.70 -10.96
CA VAL A 9 3.46 4.23 -12.05
C VAL A 9 3.09 2.76 -11.86
N VAL A 10 4.06 1.90 -11.54
CA VAL A 10 3.82 0.48 -11.29
C VAL A 10 2.95 0.27 -10.04
N SER A 11 3.15 1.06 -8.98
CA SER A 11 2.32 1.01 -7.79
C SER A 11 0.87 1.39 -8.09
N VAL A 12 0.64 2.46 -8.85
CA VAL A 12 -0.71 2.84 -9.31
C VAL A 12 -1.34 1.71 -10.12
N GLY A 13 -0.61 1.11 -11.06
CA GLY A 13 -1.10 -0.01 -11.87
C GLY A 13 -1.48 -1.23 -11.03
N LEU A 14 -0.61 -1.65 -10.10
CA LEU A 14 -0.85 -2.81 -9.23
C LEU A 14 -2.01 -2.57 -8.26
N ILE A 15 -2.06 -1.41 -7.62
CA ILE A 15 -3.14 -1.04 -6.71
C ILE A 15 -4.45 -0.97 -7.49
N GLY A 16 -4.47 -0.33 -8.66
CA GLY A 16 -5.65 -0.23 -9.51
C GLY A 16 -6.16 -1.60 -9.97
N LEU A 17 -5.27 -2.50 -10.38
CA LEU A 17 -5.61 -3.86 -10.76
C LEU A 17 -6.21 -4.64 -9.58
N CYS A 18 -5.56 -4.60 -8.41
CA CYS A 18 -6.05 -5.28 -7.22
C CYS A 18 -7.38 -4.68 -6.75
N ALA A 19 -7.55 -3.35 -6.80
CA ALA A 19 -8.80 -2.69 -6.47
C ALA A 19 -9.94 -3.11 -7.40
N GLY A 20 -9.68 -3.24 -8.71
CA GLY A 20 -10.63 -3.77 -9.68
C GLY A 20 -11.09 -5.19 -9.32
N VAL A 21 -10.16 -6.07 -8.94
CA VAL A 21 -10.50 -7.42 -8.45
C VAL A 21 -11.34 -7.35 -7.17
N MET A 22 -10.96 -6.50 -6.21
CA MET A 22 -11.71 -6.36 -4.96
C MET A 22 -13.12 -5.78 -5.17
N TRP A 23 -13.34 -4.90 -6.15
CA TRP A 23 -14.68 -4.42 -6.51
C TRP A 23 -15.57 -5.52 -7.10
N LEU A 24 -15.02 -6.48 -7.82
CA LEU A 24 -15.76 -7.65 -8.30
C LEU A 24 -16.15 -8.58 -7.14
N LEU A 25 -15.27 -8.73 -6.14
CA LEU A 25 -15.55 -9.55 -4.95
C LEU A 25 -16.51 -8.87 -3.97
N TYR A 26 -16.48 -7.54 -3.90
CA TYR A 26 -17.29 -6.74 -2.98
C TYR A 26 -18.05 -5.65 -3.75
N PRO A 27 -19.17 -6.00 -4.42
CA PRO A 27 -19.89 -5.09 -5.31
C PRO A 27 -20.71 -4.01 -4.58
N ALA A 28 -20.93 -4.14 -3.27
CA ALA A 28 -21.69 -3.16 -2.49
C ALA A 28 -20.99 -1.79 -2.46
N ALA A 29 -21.75 -0.70 -2.61
CA ALA A 29 -21.22 0.66 -2.72
C ALA A 29 -20.40 1.07 -1.47
N GLU A 30 -20.82 0.64 -0.28
CA GLU A 30 -20.11 0.88 0.97
C GLU A 30 -18.76 0.17 1.01
N ALA A 31 -18.69 -1.05 0.47
CA ALA A 31 -17.45 -1.81 0.37
C ALA A 31 -16.49 -1.15 -0.64
N GLN A 32 -17.00 -0.70 -1.77
CA GLN A 32 -16.21 0.00 -2.79
C GLN A 32 -15.58 1.30 -2.25
N ARG A 33 -16.29 2.05 -1.39
CA ARG A 33 -15.71 3.21 -0.69
C ARG A 33 -14.54 2.83 0.21
N GLY A 34 -14.67 1.74 0.97
CA GLY A 34 -13.58 1.20 1.79
C GLY A 34 -12.36 0.79 0.97
N ILE A 35 -12.59 0.14 -0.18
CA ILE A 35 -11.55 -0.26 -1.14
C ILE A 35 -10.86 0.97 -1.73
N LEU A 36 -11.62 2.00 -2.10
CA LEU A 36 -11.07 3.26 -2.62
C LEU A 36 -10.20 3.96 -1.56
N MET A 37 -10.67 4.10 -0.32
CA MET A 37 -9.88 4.68 0.77
C MET A 37 -8.60 3.88 1.03
N ALA A 38 -8.68 2.55 1.02
CA ALA A 38 -7.52 1.69 1.15
C ALA A 38 -6.52 1.89 0.00
N SER A 39 -6.99 2.05 -1.24
CA SER A 39 -6.12 2.24 -2.41
C SER A 39 -5.33 3.56 -2.35
N LEU A 40 -6.00 4.65 -1.97
CA LEU A 40 -5.38 5.97 -1.80
C LEU A 40 -4.33 5.95 -0.69
N LEU A 41 -4.68 5.37 0.46
CA LEU A 41 -3.76 5.25 1.58
C LEU A 41 -2.54 4.36 1.23
N ALA A 42 -2.79 3.22 0.57
CA ALA A 42 -1.72 2.32 0.13
C ALA A 42 -0.73 3.04 -0.79
N LEU A 43 -1.22 3.84 -1.74
CA LEU A 43 -0.36 4.59 -2.65
C LEU A 43 0.55 5.57 -1.89
N ILE A 44 -0.02 6.37 -0.97
CA ILE A 44 0.74 7.32 -0.16
C ILE A 44 1.84 6.60 0.64
N VAL A 45 1.46 5.52 1.32
CA VAL A 45 2.34 4.77 2.21
C VAL A 45 3.44 4.07 1.42
N GLN A 46 3.11 3.55 0.23
CA GLN A 46 4.07 2.87 -0.61
C GLN A 46 5.15 3.82 -1.15
N LEU A 47 4.76 5.04 -1.55
CA LEU A 47 5.72 6.07 -1.97
C LEU A 47 6.60 6.54 -0.81
N ALA A 48 6.02 6.71 0.39
CA ALA A 48 6.75 7.07 1.59
C ALA A 48 7.76 5.99 2.00
N ALA A 49 7.34 4.73 2.04
CA ALA A 49 8.20 3.60 2.36
C ALA A 49 9.38 3.46 1.38
N TYR A 50 9.10 3.58 0.08
CA TYR A 50 10.15 3.54 -0.94
C TYR A 50 11.14 4.70 -0.80
N ALA A 51 10.66 5.91 -0.47
CA ALA A 51 11.52 7.05 -0.21
C ALA A 51 12.46 6.81 1.00
N VAL A 52 11.95 6.22 2.08
CA VAL A 52 12.74 5.84 3.26
C VAL A 52 13.82 4.83 2.87
N ILE A 53 13.46 3.74 2.20
CA ILE A 53 14.41 2.69 1.81
C ILE A 53 15.51 3.26 0.90
N ARG A 54 15.12 4.07 -0.08
CA ARG A 54 16.05 4.70 -1.02
C ARG A 54 16.99 5.68 -0.32
N GLY A 55 16.52 6.40 0.70
CA GLY A 55 17.31 7.32 1.50
C GLY A 55 18.39 6.63 2.36
N MET A 56 18.18 5.38 2.76
CA MET A 56 19.16 4.62 3.56
C MET A 56 20.35 4.08 2.78
N GLY A 57 20.30 4.14 1.44
CA GLY A 57 21.39 3.73 0.56
C GLY A 57 21.57 2.21 0.46
N ARG A 58 22.38 1.78 -0.52
CA ARG A 58 22.53 0.36 -0.91
C ARG A 58 23.06 -0.55 0.21
N ARG A 59 23.80 0.01 1.17
CA ARG A 59 24.42 -0.75 2.27
C ARG A 59 23.43 -1.15 3.35
N ASN A 60 22.32 -0.39 3.48
CA ASN A 60 21.33 -0.56 4.53
C ASN A 60 19.96 -0.95 3.98
N VAL A 61 19.90 -1.56 2.79
CA VAL A 61 18.63 -1.90 2.10
C VAL A 61 17.73 -2.76 2.98
N ILE A 62 18.29 -3.76 3.68
CA ILE A 62 17.52 -4.63 4.58
C ILE A 62 16.91 -3.84 5.73
N ALA A 63 17.68 -2.94 6.36
CA ALA A 63 17.18 -2.09 7.44
C ALA A 63 16.10 -1.13 6.96
N GLY A 64 16.28 -0.53 5.77
CA GLY A 64 15.25 0.29 5.13
C GLY A 64 13.98 -0.50 4.85
N TRP A 65 14.12 -1.73 4.35
CA TRP A 65 12.98 -2.58 4.07
C TRP A 65 12.23 -2.96 5.35
N GLY A 66 12.96 -3.23 6.44
CA GLY A 66 12.40 -3.43 7.77
C GLY A 66 11.62 -2.20 8.27
N LEU A 67 12.18 -1.00 8.14
CA LEU A 67 11.47 0.25 8.49
C LEU A 67 10.23 0.48 7.63
N GLY A 68 10.32 0.19 6.32
CA GLY A 68 9.17 0.22 5.41
C GLY A 68 8.09 -0.77 5.83
N ALA A 69 8.45 -1.98 6.25
CA ALA A 69 7.51 -2.96 6.77
C ALA A 69 6.84 -2.49 8.06
N MET A 70 7.61 -1.93 9.00
CA MET A 70 7.08 -1.34 10.24
C MET A 70 6.07 -0.23 9.95
N LEU A 71 6.38 0.68 9.01
CA LEU A 71 5.47 1.72 8.57
C LEU A 71 4.16 1.14 8.03
N ARG A 72 4.23 0.12 7.17
CA ARG A 72 3.04 -0.55 6.58
C ARG A 72 2.18 -1.22 7.64
N PHE A 73 2.79 -1.92 8.59
CA PHE A 73 2.07 -2.53 9.71
C PHE A 73 1.41 -1.47 10.61
N ALA A 74 2.13 -0.39 10.94
CA ALA A 74 1.58 0.70 11.73
C ALA A 74 0.38 1.35 11.04
N VAL A 75 0.48 1.62 9.73
CA VAL A 75 -0.63 2.13 8.92
C VAL A 75 -1.80 1.17 8.91
N LEU A 76 -1.56 -0.13 8.69
CA LEU A 76 -2.63 -1.14 8.69
C LEU A 76 -3.37 -1.16 10.03
N MET A 77 -2.65 -1.08 11.14
CA MET A 77 -3.23 -1.00 12.49
C MET A 77 -4.04 0.28 12.69
N VAL A 78 -3.48 1.44 12.35
CA VAL A 78 -4.20 2.73 12.46
C VAL A 78 -5.45 2.73 11.57
N PHE A 79 -5.35 2.20 10.35
CA PHE A 79 -6.48 2.12 9.44
C PHE A 79 -7.58 1.21 9.99
N ALA A 80 -7.23 0.00 10.43
CA ALA A 80 -8.19 -0.96 10.96
C ALA A 80 -8.85 -0.51 12.26
N LEU A 81 -8.09 0.10 13.18
CA LEU A 81 -8.56 0.44 14.53
C LEU A 81 -9.16 1.84 14.63
N VAL A 82 -8.75 2.78 13.78
CA VAL A 82 -9.18 4.18 13.85
C VAL A 82 -10.03 4.56 12.65
N ILE A 83 -9.53 4.36 11.42
CA ILE A 83 -10.21 4.85 10.22
C ILE A 83 -11.48 4.03 9.92
N VAL A 84 -11.40 2.71 9.94
CA VAL A 84 -12.55 1.84 9.65
C VAL A 84 -13.74 2.14 10.58
N PRO A 85 -13.59 2.18 11.92
CA PRO A 85 -14.69 2.54 12.81
C PRO A 85 -15.15 4.00 12.64
N ARG A 86 -14.22 4.94 12.48
CA ARG A 86 -14.54 6.38 12.41
C ARG A 86 -15.40 6.74 11.20
N PHE A 87 -15.24 6.02 10.09
CA PHE A 87 -15.97 6.24 8.84
C PHE A 87 -17.05 5.18 8.58
N ALA A 88 -17.32 4.30 9.55
CA ALA A 88 -18.28 3.20 9.42
C ALA A 88 -18.06 2.35 8.15
N LEU A 89 -16.79 2.10 7.80
CA LEU A 89 -16.45 1.30 6.63
C LEU A 89 -16.69 -0.18 6.91
N PRO A 90 -17.10 -0.99 5.93
CA PRO A 90 -17.17 -2.43 6.11
C PRO A 90 -15.77 -3.01 6.39
N PRO A 91 -15.52 -3.65 7.54
CA PRO A 91 -14.17 -3.96 8.00
C PRO A 91 -13.39 -4.91 7.08
N ALA A 92 -14.04 -5.97 6.61
CA ALA A 92 -13.41 -6.98 5.76
C ALA A 92 -12.89 -6.41 4.43
N PRO A 93 -13.72 -5.80 3.56
CA PRO A 93 -13.22 -5.29 2.28
C PRO A 93 -12.21 -4.16 2.46
N ALA A 94 -12.34 -3.31 3.48
CA ALA A 94 -11.40 -2.22 3.69
C ALA A 94 -10.01 -2.71 4.13
N THR A 95 -9.95 -3.56 5.17
CA THR A 95 -8.66 -4.00 5.75
C THR A 95 -7.96 -5.04 4.88
N ILE A 96 -8.69 -5.99 4.28
CA ILE A 96 -8.12 -6.99 3.36
C ILE A 96 -7.55 -6.29 2.14
N SER A 97 -8.26 -5.30 1.58
CA SER A 97 -7.76 -4.54 0.43
C SER A 97 -6.48 -3.79 0.77
N LEU A 98 -6.44 -3.08 1.90
CA LEU A 98 -5.24 -2.35 2.30
C LEU A 98 -4.05 -3.31 2.48
N ALA A 99 -4.25 -4.43 3.17
CA ALA A 99 -3.21 -5.43 3.36
C ALA A 99 -2.72 -5.99 2.02
N LEU A 100 -3.63 -6.34 1.10
CA LEU A 100 -3.30 -6.82 -0.24
C LEU A 100 -2.48 -5.80 -1.03
N PHE A 101 -2.93 -4.54 -1.05
CA PHE A 101 -2.28 -3.47 -1.82
C PHE A 101 -0.87 -3.20 -1.31
N LEU A 102 -0.69 -3.10 0.01
CA LEU A 102 0.62 -2.91 0.63
C LEU A 102 1.52 -4.11 0.33
N PHE A 103 1.02 -5.34 0.49
CA PHE A 103 1.81 -6.54 0.26
C PHE A 103 2.29 -6.67 -1.20
N VAL A 104 1.37 -6.60 -2.16
CA VAL A 104 1.69 -6.76 -3.59
C VAL A 104 2.69 -5.71 -4.06
N THR A 105 2.52 -4.45 -3.61
CA THR A 105 3.45 -3.38 -3.99
C THR A 105 4.81 -3.51 -3.29
N THR A 106 4.87 -4.02 -2.06
CA THR A 106 6.14 -4.36 -1.38
C THR A 106 6.91 -5.46 -2.12
N LEU A 107 6.24 -6.46 -2.70
CA LEU A 107 6.92 -7.55 -3.43
C LEU A 107 7.72 -7.04 -4.65
N VAL A 108 7.23 -6.01 -5.33
CA VAL A 108 7.91 -5.45 -6.51
C VAL A 108 8.98 -4.40 -6.15
N GLU A 109 8.96 -3.90 -4.91
CA GLU A 109 9.86 -2.84 -4.43
C GLU A 109 11.36 -3.15 -4.63
N PRO A 110 11.88 -4.38 -4.35
CA PRO A 110 13.29 -4.70 -4.58
C PRO A 110 13.74 -4.58 -6.04
N LEU A 111 12.82 -4.71 -7.00
CA LEU A 111 13.12 -4.57 -8.43
C LEU A 111 13.53 -3.14 -8.79
N PHE A 112 13.05 -2.15 -8.03
CA PHE A 112 13.32 -0.73 -8.24
C PHE A 112 14.43 -0.17 -7.32
N LEU A 113 15.03 -1.03 -6.48
CA LEU A 113 16.12 -0.66 -5.56
C LEU A 113 17.51 -1.10 -6.06
N LYS A 114 17.60 -2.05 -6.99
CA LYS A 114 18.85 -2.71 -7.39
C LYS A 114 19.72 -1.96 -8.42
N SER A 115 19.32 -0.79 -8.93
CA SER A 115 20.07 -0.08 -9.98
C SER A 115 20.90 1.07 -9.45
#